data_AF-A0A3N5IJF7-F1
#
_entry.id   AF-A0A3N5IJF7-F1
#
_cell.length_a   1.000
_cell.length_b   1.000
_cell.length_c   1.000
_cell.angle_alpha   90.00
_cell.angle_beta   90.00
_cell.angle_gamma   90.00
#
_symmetry.space_group_name_H-M   'P 1'
#
loop_
_entity.id
_entity.type
_entity.pdbx_description
1 polymer ?
#
loop_
_entity_poly.entity_id
_entity_poly.type
_entity_poly.pdbx_seq_one_letter_code
_entity_poly.pdbx_strand_id
1 'polypeptide(L)'
;MKAVKYTKDGVVIPSSWIKGWGKPVSVRRGAHMVILESPERKASRQRLAGMIRKLRRATQELGPLSPDQIAAEVAAVRAQRARRS
;
A
#
# COMPACT_ATOMS: atom_id res chain seq x y z
N MET A 1 -31.45 -19.28 -6.66
CA MET A 1 -31.14 -18.00 -5.98
C MET A 1 -29.62 -17.86 -5.89
N LYS A 2 -28.98 -16.90 -6.58
CA LYS A 2 -27.52 -16.71 -6.49
C LYS A 2 -27.19 -16.15 -5.11
N ALA A 3 -26.63 -16.97 -4.23
CA ALA A 3 -26.31 -16.61 -2.85
C ALA A 3 -25.53 -15.30 -2.82
N VAL A 4 -26.06 -14.29 -2.15
CA VAL A 4 -25.36 -13.04 -1.89
C VAL A 4 -24.49 -13.26 -0.66
N LYS A 5 -23.20 -12.92 -0.72
CA LYS A 5 -22.35 -12.94 0.47
C LYS A 5 -22.38 -11.58 1.13
N TYR A 6 -22.76 -11.58 2.40
CA TYR A 6 -22.66 -10.43 3.29
C TYR A 6 -21.31 -10.43 3.98
N THR A 7 -20.62 -9.30 3.94
CA THR A 7 -19.40 -9.11 4.74
C THR A 7 -19.75 -8.59 6.12
N LYS A 8 -18.81 -8.72 7.06
CA LYS A 8 -18.94 -8.12 8.41
C LYS A 8 -19.15 -6.59 8.38
N ASP A 9 -18.81 -5.95 7.27
CA ASP A 9 -18.94 -4.51 7.05
C ASP A 9 -20.27 -4.13 6.35
N GLY A 10 -21.24 -5.05 6.28
CA GLY A 10 -22.56 -4.83 5.69
C GLY A 10 -22.55 -4.69 4.16
N VAL A 11 -21.47 -5.09 3.48
CA VAL A 11 -21.37 -5.01 2.02
C VAL A 11 -21.97 -6.27 1.39
N VAL A 12 -22.89 -6.05 0.45
CA VAL A 12 -23.48 -7.07 -0.40
C VAL A 12 -22.56 -7.32 -1.60
N ILE A 13 -22.00 -8.52 -1.69
CA ILE A 13 -21.16 -8.91 -2.83
C ILE A 13 -21.89 -9.98 -3.65
N PRO A 14 -22.19 -9.69 -4.94
CA PRO A 14 -22.69 -10.71 -5.84
C PRO A 14 -21.67 -11.84 -5.97
N SER A 15 -22.09 -13.09 -5.70
CA SER A 15 -21.17 -14.24 -5.81
C SER A 15 -20.56 -14.43 -7.19
N SER A 16 -21.17 -13.87 -8.25
CA SER A 16 -20.61 -13.84 -9.60
C SER A 16 -19.31 -13.03 -9.71
N TRP A 17 -19.12 -12.01 -8.88
CA TRP A 17 -17.93 -11.14 -8.93
C TRP A 17 -16.67 -11.82 -8.39
N ILE A 18 -16.86 -12.81 -7.52
CA ILE A 18 -15.78 -13.58 -6.87
C ILE A 18 -15.73 -15.03 -7.36
N LYS A 19 -16.53 -15.38 -8.38
CA LYS A 19 -16.56 -16.72 -8.97
C LYS A 19 -15.19 -17.02 -9.59
N GLY A 20 -14.62 -18.18 -9.27
CA GLY A 20 -13.32 -18.62 -9.78
C GLY A 20 -12.11 -18.14 -9.00
N TRP A 21 -12.27 -17.34 -7.93
CA TRP A 21 -11.14 -16.83 -7.16
C TRP A 21 -10.53 -17.88 -6.22
N GLY A 22 -11.23 -18.99 -5.93
CA GLY A 22 -10.72 -20.18 -5.22
C GLY A 22 -10.24 -19.99 -3.77
N LYS A 23 -10.08 -18.75 -3.31
CA LYS A 23 -9.48 -18.37 -2.03
C LYS A 23 -10.37 -17.39 -1.25
N PRO A 24 -10.15 -17.24 0.07
CA PRO A 24 -10.79 -16.18 0.86
C PRO A 24 -10.48 -14.80 0.28
N VAL A 25 -11.51 -13.99 0.05
CA VAL A 25 -11.37 -12.62 -0.48
C VAL A 25 -11.49 -11.63 0.66
N SER A 26 -10.55 -10.69 0.77
CA SER A 26 -10.71 -9.56 1.68
C SER A 26 -11.53 -8.48 1.01
N VAL A 27 -12.43 -7.90 1.78
CA VAL A 27 -13.31 -6.82 1.32
C VAL A 27 -12.96 -5.58 2.11
N ARG A 28 -12.90 -4.46 1.42
CA ARG A 28 -12.73 -3.15 2.04
C ARG A 28 -13.70 -2.16 1.40
N ARG A 29 -14.40 -1.39 2.22
CA ARG A 29 -15.19 -0.24 1.80
C ARG A 29 -14.34 1.03 1.81
N GLY A 30 -14.43 1.81 0.75
CA GLY A 30 -13.97 3.20 0.66
C GLY A 30 -15.17 4.15 0.53
N ALA A 31 -14.91 5.45 0.42
CA ALA A 31 -15.97 6.47 0.35
C ALA A 31 -16.95 6.23 -0.82
N HIS A 32 -16.43 5.86 -1.99
CA HIS A 32 -17.22 5.64 -3.21
C HIS A 32 -16.85 4.35 -3.94
N MET A 33 -16.19 3.40 -3.26
CA MET A 33 -15.72 2.16 -3.89
C MET A 33 -15.70 0.99 -2.92
N VAL A 34 -15.83 -0.22 -3.47
CA VAL A 34 -15.57 -1.48 -2.77
C VAL A 34 -14.37 -2.12 -3.42
N ILE A 35 -13.38 -2.48 -2.61
CA ILE A 35 -12.18 -3.18 -3.06
C ILE A 35 -12.30 -4.64 -2.63
N LEU A 36 -12.25 -5.52 -3.61
CA LEU A 36 -12.13 -6.97 -3.44
C LEU A 36 -10.68 -7.35 -3.75
N GLU A 37 -9.95 -7.88 -2.78
CA GLU A 37 -8.54 -8.21 -2.95
C GLU A 37 -8.20 -9.58 -2.36
N SER A 38 -7.22 -10.26 -2.96
CA SER A 38 -6.67 -11.49 -2.38
C SER A 38 -5.90 -11.20 -1.07
N PRO A 39 -5.69 -12.19 -0.20
CA PRO A 39 -4.89 -12.01 1.02
C PRO A 39 -3.47 -11.51 0.73
N GLU A 40 -2.84 -12.01 -0.33
CA GLU A 40 -1.49 -11.63 -0.74
C GLU A 40 -1.45 -10.16 -1.22
N ARG A 41 -2.49 -9.73 -1.96
CA ARG A 41 -2.61 -8.33 -2.40
C ARG A 41 -2.85 -7.39 -1.22
N LYS A 42 -3.71 -7.78 -0.27
CA LYS A 42 -3.93 -7.05 1.00
C LYS A 42 -2.63 -6.86 1.77
N ALA A 43 -1.87 -7.94 1.96
CA ALA A 43 -0.59 -7.88 2.68
C ALA A 43 0.41 -6.96 1.98
N SER A 44 0.52 -7.04 0.65
CA SER A 44 1.39 -6.18 -0.14
C SER A 44 1.00 -4.70 -0.02
N ARG A 45 -0.29 -4.38 -0.08
CA ARG A 45 -0.82 -3.03 0.12
C ARG A 45 -0.52 -2.50 1.52
N GLN A 46 -0.68 -3.33 2.56
CA GLN A 46 -0.38 -2.94 3.94
C GLN A 46 1.11 -2.63 4.13
N ARG A 47 2.01 -3.42 3.53
CA ARG A 47 3.46 -3.13 3.52
C ARG A 47 3.76 -1.79 2.87
N LEU A 48 3.21 -1.55 1.67
CA LEU A 48 3.37 -0.28 0.96
C LEU A 48 2.86 0.91 1.79
N ALA A 49 1.68 0.79 2.39
CA ALA A 49 1.13 1.84 3.26
C ALA A 49 2.00 2.10 4.49
N GLY A 50 2.70 1.08 5.00
CA GLY A 50 3.73 1.23 6.04
C GLY A 50 4.93 2.03 5.56
N MET A 51 5.47 1.70 4.38
CA MET A 51 6.60 2.43 3.78
C MET A 51 6.26 3.90 3.51
N ILE A 52 5.09 4.18 2.94
CA ILE A 52 4.62 5.55 2.68
C ILE A 52 4.50 6.34 3.98
N ARG A 53 3.99 5.73 5.05
CA ARG A 53 3.90 6.41 6.36
C ARG A 53 5.27 6.77 6.92
N LYS A 54 6.25 5.85 6.82
CA LYS A 54 7.63 6.12 7.24
C LYS A 54 8.23 7.27 6.44
N LEU A 55 8.05 7.28 5.11
CA LEU A 55 8.52 8.36 4.25
C LEU A 55 7.89 9.70 4.62
N ARG A 56 6.56 9.75 4.77
CA ARG A 56 5.87 11.00 5.16
C ARG A 56 6.35 11.54 6.49
N ARG A 57 6.56 10.66 7.47
CA ARG A 57 7.08 11.04 8.79
C ARG A 57 8.50 11.61 8.67
N ALA A 58 9.38 10.94 7.93
CA ALA A 58 10.73 11.45 7.69
C ALA A 58 10.70 12.82 6.99
N THR A 59 9.83 13.02 6.00
CA THR A 59 9.66 14.33 5.35
C THR A 59 9.16 15.41 6.32
N GLN A 60 8.24 15.06 7.23
CA GLN A 60 7.77 15.99 8.26
C GLN A 60 8.87 16.37 9.25
N GLU A 61 9.70 15.40 9.66
CA GLU A 61 10.82 15.62 10.60
C GLU A 61 11.96 16.43 9.96
N LEU A 62 12.25 16.20 8.69
CA LEU A 62 13.31 16.91 7.95
C LEU A 62 12.88 18.32 7.51
N GLY A 63 11.57 18.58 7.40
CA GLY A 63 11.05 19.82 6.83
C GLY A 63 11.33 19.94 5.33
N PRO A 64 11.09 21.12 4.73
CA PRO A 64 11.38 21.36 3.32
C PRO A 64 12.90 21.36 3.08
N LEU A 65 13.37 20.42 2.27
CA LEU A 65 14.76 20.34 1.83
C LEU A 65 14.95 21.13 0.54
N SER A 66 16.04 21.88 0.45
CA SER A 66 16.44 22.52 -0.80
C SER A 66 17.02 21.49 -1.79
N PRO A 67 16.97 21.76 -3.10
CA PRO A 67 17.63 20.92 -4.09
C PRO A 67 19.12 20.67 -3.80
N ASP A 68 19.82 21.67 -3.27
CA ASP A 68 21.25 21.56 -2.94
C ASP A 68 21.51 20.60 -1.77
N GLN A 69 20.65 20.61 -0.75
CA GLN A 69 20.74 19.67 0.37
C GLN A 69 20.55 18.22 -0.11
N ILE A 70 19.59 18.01 -1.02
CA ILE A 70 19.35 16.70 -1.63
C ILE A 70 20.56 16.25 -2.45
N ALA A 71 21.12 17.15 -3.27
CA ALA A 71 22.29 16.85 -4.10
C ALA A 71 23.52 16.49 -3.25
N ALA A 72 23.77 17.22 -2.17
CA ALA A 72 24.86 16.95 -1.23
C ALA A 72 24.72 15.56 -0.58
N GLU A 73 23.53 15.21 -0.10
CA GLU A 73 23.28 13.90 0.52
C GLU A 73 23.43 12.75 -0.50
N VAL A 74 22.92 12.93 -1.72
CA VAL A 74 23.09 11.95 -2.80
C VAL A 74 24.57 11.77 -3.15
N ALA A 75 25.35 12.84 -3.20
CA ALA A 75 26.79 12.77 -3.44
C ALA A 75 27.52 12.02 -2.32
N ALA A 76 27.18 12.29 -1.06
CA ALA A 76 27.74 11.61 0.10
C ALA A 76 27.48 10.10 0.07
N VAL A 77 26.23 9.68 -0.22
CA VAL A 77 25.86 8.26 -0.34
C VAL A 77 26.60 7.59 -1.51
N ARG A 78 26.75 8.26 -2.66
CA ARG A 78 27.51 7.72 -3.81
C ARG A 78 28.98 7.53 -3.47
N ALA A 79 29.61 8.52 -2.82
CA ALA A 79 31.00 8.43 -2.39
C ALA A 79 31.21 7.29 -1.38
N GLN A 80 30.28 7.12 -0.43
CA GLN A 80 30.34 6.02 0.54
C GLN A 80 30.23 4.65 -0.13
N ARG A 81 29.37 4.49 -1.15
CA ARG A 81 29.24 3.25 -1.91
C ARG A 81 30.50 2.94 -2.70
N ALA A 82 31.07 3.93 -3.38
CA ALA A 82 32.31 3.78 -4.14
C ALA A 82 33.53 3.41 -3.27
N ARG A 83 33.51 3.75 -1.97
CA ARG A 83 34.55 3.33 -1.01
C ARG A 83 34.36 1.91 -0.46
N ARG A 84 33.17 1.32 -0.62
CA ARG A 84 32.82 -0.03 -0.14
C ARG A 84 32.94 -1.10 -1.23
N SER A 85 33.09 -0.69 -2.48
CA SER A 85 33.48 -1.52 -3.62
C SER A 85 34.99 -1.58 -3.74
#